data_AF-A0A8H5Q5L9-F1
#
_entry.id   AF-A0A8H5Q5L9-F1
#
_cell.length_a   1.000
_cell.length_b   1.000
_cell.length_c   1.000
_cell.angle_alpha   90.00
_cell.angle_beta   90.00
_cell.angle_gamma   90.00
#
_symmetry.space_group_name_H-M   'P 1'
#
loop_
_entity.id
_entity.type
_entity.pdbx_description
1 polymer ?
#
loop_
_entity_poly.entity_id
_entity_poly.type
_entity_poly.pdbx_seq_one_letter_code
_entity_poly.pdbx_strand_id
1 'polypeptide(L)'
;MAPSWLEKFIIREDATPDPRRSAEKPALEMHYTALVGHRRIVGVKGDKTPRYEVERRAVLEIWGDKCYVKSPTQNAEIAIIDFHSIPPKTEVKFSQQSRTITMKGAVGKYTASGGLGELHWKPTGMVVHGKASWELRDEGDLVMSVTIDDQQVNGMICLWKSGLAPELQEELIMVGISKIEEYRRLIRNSKVAAVGAVSNASWLAV
;
A
#
# COMPACT_ATOMS: atom_id res chain seq x y z
N MET A 1 8.73 -19.86 -23.24
CA MET A 1 7.84 -20.66 -22.38
C MET A 1 8.67 -21.24 -21.25
N ALA A 2 8.23 -21.11 -19.99
CA ALA A 2 8.98 -21.68 -18.86
C ALA A 2 8.86 -23.22 -18.85
N PRO A 3 9.88 -23.96 -18.37
CA PRO A 3 9.83 -25.41 -18.27
C PRO A 3 8.70 -25.91 -17.35
N SER A 4 8.03 -27.01 -17.74
CA SER A 4 6.86 -27.59 -17.03
C SER A 4 7.12 -28.04 -15.59
N TRP A 5 8.38 -28.28 -15.22
CA TRP A 5 8.75 -28.59 -13.83
C TRP A 5 8.75 -27.35 -12.92
N LEU A 6 8.90 -26.16 -13.50
CA LEU A 6 8.83 -24.89 -12.78
C LEU A 6 7.36 -24.51 -12.50
N GLU A 7 6.43 -24.91 -13.38
CA GLU A 7 5.00 -24.60 -13.24
C GLU A 7 4.36 -25.21 -11.99
N LYS A 8 4.86 -26.36 -11.51
CA LYS A 8 4.39 -27.02 -10.28
C LYS A 8 4.67 -26.21 -9.00
N PHE A 9 5.62 -25.27 -9.05
CA PHE A 9 5.97 -24.39 -7.93
C PHE A 9 5.44 -22.96 -8.10
N ILE A 10 4.79 -22.66 -9.23
CA ILE A 10 4.08 -21.39 -9.41
C ILE A 10 2.68 -21.60 -8.83
N ILE A 11 2.53 -21.36 -7.53
CA ILE A 11 1.21 -21.06 -6.96
C ILE A 11 0.77 -19.77 -7.64
N ARG A 12 0.00 -19.89 -8.73
CA ARG A 12 -0.73 -18.76 -9.29
C ARG A 12 -1.86 -18.49 -8.31
N GLU A 13 -1.57 -17.70 -7.28
CA GLU A 13 -2.65 -17.08 -6.49
C GLU A 13 -3.63 -16.48 -7.48
N ASP A 14 -4.90 -16.86 -7.35
CA ASP A 14 -5.96 -16.37 -8.21
C ASP A 14 -5.95 -14.84 -8.14
N ALA A 15 -5.54 -14.18 -9.23
CA ALA A 15 -5.46 -12.72 -9.27
C ALA A 15 -6.84 -12.08 -9.52
N THR A 16 -7.92 -12.86 -9.60
CA THR A 16 -9.26 -12.33 -9.88
C THR A 16 -9.72 -11.39 -8.76
N PRO A 17 -10.07 -10.14 -9.09
CA PRO A 17 -10.71 -9.22 -8.17
C PRO A 17 -12.03 -9.78 -7.61
N ASP A 18 -12.35 -9.43 -6.38
CA ASP A 18 -13.66 -9.70 -5.79
C ASP A 18 -14.78 -9.05 -6.63
N PRO A 19 -15.86 -9.78 -6.98
CA PRO A 19 -16.95 -9.25 -7.81
C PRO A 19 -17.62 -7.98 -7.25
N ARG A 20 -17.59 -7.78 -5.93
CA ARG A 20 -18.16 -6.57 -5.30
C ARG A 20 -17.51 -5.29 -5.81
N ARG A 21 -16.25 -5.36 -6.25
CA ARG A 21 -15.51 -4.22 -6.81
C ARG A 21 -16.10 -3.66 -8.10
N SER A 22 -16.88 -4.46 -8.84
CA SER A 22 -17.58 -4.02 -10.05
C SER A 22 -19.09 -3.93 -9.88
N ALA A 23 -19.66 -4.67 -8.93
CA ALA A 23 -21.12 -4.74 -8.72
C ALA A 23 -21.66 -3.77 -7.66
N GLU A 24 -20.83 -3.35 -6.70
CA GLU A 24 -21.26 -2.64 -5.50
C GLU A 24 -20.47 -1.35 -5.26
N LYS A 25 -20.94 -0.53 -4.32
CA LYS A 25 -20.20 0.63 -3.82
C LYS A 25 -19.55 0.30 -2.48
N PRO A 26 -18.30 0.72 -2.24
CA PRO A 26 -17.66 0.52 -0.95
C PRO A 26 -18.34 1.34 0.15
N ALA A 27 -18.22 0.89 1.39
CA ALA A 27 -18.74 1.60 2.57
C ALA A 27 -17.98 2.92 2.81
N LEU A 28 -16.70 2.97 2.47
CA LEU A 28 -15.88 4.17 2.47
C LEU A 28 -14.92 4.16 1.28
N GLU A 29 -14.82 5.29 0.58
CA GLU A 29 -13.87 5.51 -0.51
C GLU A 29 -12.97 6.71 -0.19
N MET A 30 -11.66 6.46 -0.14
CA MET A 30 -10.64 7.46 0.13
C MET A 30 -9.73 7.59 -1.09
N HIS A 31 -9.55 8.81 -1.58
CA HIS A 31 -8.64 9.13 -2.68
C HIS A 31 -7.28 9.52 -2.12
N TYR A 32 -6.25 8.82 -2.59
CA TYR A 32 -4.86 9.18 -2.36
C TYR A 32 -4.36 9.96 -3.59
N THR A 33 -3.91 11.19 -3.38
CA THR A 33 -3.41 12.07 -4.44
C THR A 33 -1.99 12.52 -4.13
N ALA A 34 -1.07 12.33 -5.08
CA ALA A 34 0.28 12.83 -4.94
C ALA A 34 0.37 14.29 -5.40
N LEU A 35 0.97 15.14 -4.56
CA LEU A 35 1.25 16.54 -4.86
C LEU A 35 2.75 16.72 -5.17
N VAL A 36 3.11 17.95 -5.53
CA VAL A 36 4.50 18.38 -5.72
C VAL A 36 5.29 18.22 -4.40
N GLY A 37 6.57 17.88 -4.48
CA GLY A 37 7.48 17.92 -3.32
C GLY A 37 7.33 16.78 -2.32
N HIS A 38 6.98 15.57 -2.76
CA HIS A 38 6.83 14.38 -1.90
C HIS A 38 5.75 14.53 -0.80
N ARG A 39 4.77 15.40 -0.99
CA ARG A 39 3.58 15.48 -0.14
C ARG A 39 2.42 14.78 -0.84
N ARG A 40 1.60 14.06 -0.09
CA ARG A 40 0.37 13.44 -0.59
C ARG A 40 -0.76 13.75 0.34
N ILE A 41 -1.96 13.78 -0.21
CA ILE A 41 -3.19 14.03 0.54
C ILE A 41 -4.11 12.83 0.37
N VAL A 42 -4.82 12.51 1.45
CA VAL A 42 -5.82 11.45 1.46
C VAL A 42 -7.13 12.03 1.99
N GLY A 43 -8.21 11.86 1.24
CA GLY A 43 -9.52 12.41 1.60
C GLY A 43 -10.66 11.77 0.82
N VAL A 44 -11.89 12.09 1.22
CA VAL A 44 -13.10 11.66 0.50
C VAL A 44 -13.44 12.69 -0.56
N LYS A 45 -14.04 12.24 -1.67
CA LYS A 45 -14.52 13.15 -2.71
C LYS A 45 -15.49 14.19 -2.15
N GLY A 46 -15.19 15.46 -2.36
CA GLY A 46 -15.97 16.59 -1.84
C GLY A 46 -15.45 17.18 -0.53
N ASP A 47 -14.45 16.55 0.10
CA ASP A 47 -13.77 17.14 1.25
C ASP A 47 -13.07 18.45 0.85
N LYS A 48 -13.27 19.51 1.64
CA LYS A 48 -12.56 20.80 1.48
C LYS A 48 -11.16 20.77 2.10
N THR A 49 -10.96 19.89 3.07
CA THR A 49 -9.70 19.68 3.79
C THR A 49 -9.37 18.20 3.74
N PRO A 50 -8.15 17.79 3.37
CA PRO A 50 -7.80 16.37 3.36
C PRO A 50 -7.84 15.81 4.78
N ARG A 51 -8.26 14.54 4.89
CA ARG A 51 -8.31 13.84 6.19
C ARG A 51 -6.91 13.52 6.70
N TYR A 52 -6.01 13.19 5.78
CA TYR A 52 -4.62 12.89 6.09
C TYR A 52 -3.66 13.54 5.09
N GLU A 53 -2.48 13.88 5.58
CA GLU A 53 -1.32 14.28 4.79
C GLU A 53 -0.18 13.30 5.02
N VAL A 54 0.46 12.88 3.93
CA VAL A 54 1.55 11.91 3.96
C VAL A 54 2.81 12.57 3.41
N GLU A 55 3.83 12.65 4.26
CA GLU A 55 5.14 13.21 3.91
C GLU A 55 6.19 12.08 3.95
N ARG A 56 6.87 11.85 2.83
CA ARG A 56 7.98 10.88 2.79
C ARG A 56 9.27 11.57 3.21
N ARG A 57 10.03 10.92 4.10
CA ARG A 57 11.42 11.26 4.40
C ARG A 57 12.30 10.03 4.18
N ALA A 58 13.35 10.19 3.38
CA ALA A 58 14.38 9.16 3.26
C ALA A 58 15.16 9.09 4.57
N VAL A 59 15.40 7.89 5.09
CA VAL A 59 16.20 7.68 6.30
C VAL A 59 17.39 6.81 5.90
N LEU A 60 18.55 7.44 5.68
CA LEU A 60 19.85 6.84 5.34
C LEU A 60 19.73 5.68 4.33
N GLU A 61 20.12 5.89 3.07
CA GLU A 61 19.89 5.05 1.87
C GLU A 61 19.82 3.51 2.04
N ILE A 62 20.53 2.95 3.01
CA ILE A 62 20.63 1.51 3.30
C ILE A 62 19.51 0.99 4.22
N TRP A 63 18.93 1.83 5.09
CA TRP A 63 18.02 1.39 6.16
C TRP A 63 16.54 1.40 5.78
N GLY A 64 16.10 2.35 4.94
CA GLY A 64 14.71 2.38 4.47
C GLY A 64 14.17 3.76 4.12
N ASP A 65 12.85 3.81 3.94
CA ASP A 65 12.07 5.04 3.80
C ASP A 65 11.09 5.15 4.98
N LYS A 66 10.79 6.37 5.43
CA LYS A 66 9.68 6.61 6.35
C LYS A 66 8.63 7.51 5.72
N CYS A 67 7.37 7.26 6.01
CA CYS A 67 6.28 8.16 5.72
C CYS A 67 5.64 8.60 7.04
N TYR A 68 5.49 9.91 7.20
CA TYR A 68 4.82 10.53 8.34
C TYR A 68 3.40 10.88 7.90
N VAL A 69 2.42 10.37 8.63
CA VAL A 69 1.00 10.62 8.35
C VAL A 69 0.44 11.53 9.43
N LYS A 70 -0.09 12.67 9.01
CA LYS A 70 -0.69 13.69 9.89
C LYS A 70 -2.16 13.89 9.55
N SER A 71 -2.97 14.21 10.54
CA SER A 71 -4.33 14.70 10.33
C SER A 71 -4.34 16.23 10.44
N PRO A 72 -4.64 16.96 9.35
CA PRO A 72 -4.73 18.43 9.40
C PRO A 72 -5.82 18.93 10.35
N THR A 73 -6.93 18.21 10.46
CA THR A 73 -8.05 18.59 11.32
C THR A 73 -7.71 18.48 12.80
N GLN A 74 -6.94 17.45 13.18
CA GLN A 74 -6.47 17.27 14.56
C GLN A 74 -5.14 18.01 14.83
N ASN A 75 -4.47 18.50 13.78
CA ASN A 75 -3.11 19.04 13.83
C ASN A 75 -2.14 18.10 14.57
N ALA A 76 -2.27 16.80 14.33
CA ALA A 76 -1.53 15.76 15.03
C ALA A 76 -0.94 14.75 14.06
N GLU A 77 0.20 14.17 14.43
CA GLU A 77 0.71 12.96 13.79
C GLU A 77 -0.14 11.78 14.22
N ILE A 78 -0.58 11.00 13.23
CA ILE A 78 -1.47 9.85 13.42
C ILE A 78 -0.65 8.57 13.40
N ALA A 79 0.26 8.45 12.43
CA ALA A 79 1.12 7.29 12.30
C ALA A 79 2.44 7.59 11.60
N ILE A 80 3.43 6.76 11.87
CA ILE A 80 4.68 6.65 11.13
C ILE A 80 4.72 5.29 10.45
N ILE A 81 4.92 5.29 9.14
CA ILE A 81 5.08 4.09 8.33
C ILE A 81 6.57 3.92 8.03
N ASP A 82 7.15 2.83 8.51
CA ASP A 82 8.57 2.50 8.39
C ASP A 82 8.75 1.35 7.39
N PHE A 83 9.51 1.61 6.33
CA PHE A 83 9.74 0.63 5.28
C PHE A 83 11.17 0.12 5.35
N HIS A 84 11.36 -1.04 5.99
CA HIS A 84 12.67 -1.66 6.14
C HIS A 84 13.09 -2.36 4.85
N SER A 85 14.38 -2.23 4.50
CA SER A 85 14.99 -2.96 3.38
C SER A 85 15.56 -4.31 3.81
N ILE A 86 16.11 -4.43 5.03
CA ILE A 86 16.80 -5.63 5.52
C ILE A 86 16.49 -5.87 7.01
N PRO A 87 15.80 -6.97 7.39
CA PRO A 87 14.96 -7.80 6.52
C PRO A 87 13.76 -6.99 5.97
N PRO A 88 13.24 -7.30 4.78
CA PRO A 88 12.09 -6.59 4.21
C PRO A 88 10.84 -6.72 5.09
N LYS A 89 10.38 -5.59 5.61
CA LYS A 89 9.12 -5.47 6.36
C LYS A 89 8.60 -4.04 6.29
N THR A 90 7.30 -3.90 6.47
CA THR A 90 6.63 -2.61 6.62
C THR A 90 6.03 -2.55 8.01
N GLU A 91 6.35 -1.50 8.76
CA GLU A 91 5.78 -1.24 10.09
C GLU A 91 4.88 0.00 10.04
N VAL A 92 3.68 -0.08 10.61
CA VAL A 92 2.80 1.07 10.84
C VAL A 92 2.72 1.29 12.34
N LYS A 93 3.30 2.40 12.82
CA LYS A 93 3.35 2.79 14.22
C LYS A 93 2.33 3.89 14.45
N PHE A 94 1.30 3.64 15.26
CA PHE A 94 0.30 4.66 15.59
C PHE A 94 0.86 5.56 16.68
N SER A 95 0.72 6.88 16.53
CA SER A 95 1.35 7.85 17.44
C SER A 95 0.55 8.03 18.73
N GLN A 96 -0.78 7.86 18.68
CA GLN A 96 -1.68 8.01 19.84
C GLN A 96 -2.01 6.67 20.53
N GLN A 97 -1.70 5.55 19.89
CA GLN A 97 -1.97 4.21 20.41
C GLN A 97 -0.64 3.47 20.56
N SER A 98 -0.45 2.70 21.62
CA SER A 98 0.71 1.80 21.77
C SER A 98 0.61 0.57 20.85
N ARG A 99 0.27 0.79 19.57
CA ARG A 99 -0.01 -0.22 18.55
C ARG A 99 1.00 -0.08 17.42
N THR A 100 1.65 -1.18 17.08
CA THR A 100 2.53 -1.28 15.90
C THR A 100 2.13 -2.49 15.05
N ILE A 101 1.70 -2.25 13.82
CA ILE A 101 1.42 -3.30 12.85
C ILE A 101 2.70 -3.61 12.09
N THR A 102 3.05 -4.89 11.99
CA THR A 102 4.22 -5.34 11.25
C THR A 102 3.77 -6.30 10.17
N MET A 103 3.95 -5.90 8.90
CA MET A 103 3.66 -6.72 7.73
C MET A 103 4.96 -7.20 7.11
N LYS A 104 5.08 -8.51 6.90
CA LYS A 104 6.27 -9.16 6.33
C LYS A 104 5.94 -9.89 5.04
N GLY A 105 6.88 -9.88 4.09
CA GLY A 105 6.74 -10.58 2.81
C GLY A 105 5.61 -10.02 1.94
N ALA A 106 5.36 -10.66 0.80
CA ALA A 106 4.38 -10.20 -0.18
C ALA A 106 2.93 -10.31 0.32
N VAL A 107 2.62 -11.35 1.11
CA VAL A 107 1.30 -11.60 1.69
C VAL A 107 0.99 -10.61 2.82
N GLY A 108 2.02 -10.08 3.50
CA GLY A 108 1.88 -8.98 4.45
C GLY A 108 0.82 -9.21 5.53
N LYS A 109 0.77 -10.42 6.11
CA LYS A 109 -0.21 -10.78 7.13
C LYS A 109 -0.07 -9.94 8.39
N TYR A 110 -1.19 -9.61 9.03
CA TYR A 110 -1.22 -9.03 10.37
C TYR A 110 -2.58 -9.25 11.06
N THR A 111 -2.60 -9.23 12.39
CA THR A 111 -3.85 -9.28 13.17
C THR A 111 -4.41 -7.87 13.35
N ALA A 112 -5.63 -7.63 12.89
CA ALA A 112 -6.30 -6.35 13.03
C ALA A 112 -6.79 -6.10 14.46
N SER A 113 -6.90 -4.83 14.85
CA SER A 113 -7.62 -4.46 16.08
C SER A 113 -9.14 -4.68 15.92
N GLY A 114 -9.89 -4.63 17.03
CA GLY A 114 -11.36 -4.61 16.99
C GLY A 114 -12.05 -5.91 16.55
N GLY A 115 -11.35 -7.04 16.56
CA GLY A 115 -11.97 -8.37 16.39
C GLY A 115 -12.10 -8.89 14.95
N LEU A 116 -11.52 -8.21 13.96
CA LEU A 116 -11.51 -8.71 12.56
C LEU A 116 -10.60 -9.92 12.31
N GLY A 117 -9.76 -10.29 13.28
CA GLY A 117 -8.87 -11.44 13.16
C GLY A 117 -7.62 -11.18 12.31
N GLU A 118 -7.07 -12.23 11.69
CA GLU A 118 -5.91 -12.13 10.80
C GLU A 118 -6.33 -11.62 9.42
N LEU A 119 -5.65 -10.57 8.96
CA LEU A 119 -5.80 -10.00 7.63
C LEU A 119 -4.57 -10.29 6.77
N HIS A 120 -4.77 -10.44 5.47
CA HIS A 120 -3.71 -10.69 4.51
C HIS A 120 -3.95 -9.99 3.17
N TRP A 121 -2.87 -9.61 2.51
CA TRP A 121 -2.91 -9.02 1.18
C TRP A 121 -2.95 -10.10 0.09
N LYS A 122 -3.86 -9.91 -0.86
CA LYS A 122 -3.99 -10.67 -2.11
C LYS A 122 -3.76 -9.70 -3.28
N PRO A 123 -2.73 -9.89 -4.14
CA PRO A 123 -2.59 -9.09 -5.35
C PRO A 123 -3.68 -9.46 -6.37
N THR A 124 -4.30 -8.46 -7.00
CA THR A 124 -5.44 -8.68 -7.92
C THR A 124 -5.30 -8.03 -9.30
N GLY A 125 -4.16 -7.39 -9.54
CA GLY A 125 -3.85 -6.82 -10.84
C GLY A 125 -2.54 -6.08 -10.72
N MET A 126 -1.51 -6.52 -11.41
CA MET A 126 -0.25 -5.78 -11.49
C MET A 126 0.17 -5.72 -12.95
N VAL A 127 0.23 -4.50 -13.47
CA VAL A 127 0.79 -4.23 -14.80
C VAL A 127 2.23 -3.77 -14.60
N VAL A 128 3.16 -4.38 -15.33
CA VAL A 128 4.57 -3.97 -15.31
C VAL A 128 4.64 -2.51 -15.73
N HIS A 129 5.18 -1.66 -14.86
CA HIS A 129 5.22 -0.21 -15.04
C HIS A 129 3.85 0.44 -15.32
N GLY A 130 2.74 -0.12 -14.83
CA GLY A 130 1.41 0.48 -14.95
C GLY A 130 0.62 0.44 -13.64
N LYS A 131 -0.71 0.31 -13.75
CA LYS A 131 -1.62 0.17 -12.61
C LYS A 131 -1.33 -1.05 -11.76
N ALA A 132 -1.72 -0.96 -10.50
CA ALA A 132 -1.68 -2.08 -9.59
C ALA A 132 -2.86 -2.08 -8.62
N SER A 133 -3.28 -3.25 -8.16
CA SER A 133 -4.33 -3.41 -7.17
C SER A 133 -4.12 -4.61 -6.24
N TRP A 134 -4.58 -4.43 -5.01
CA TRP A 134 -4.55 -5.44 -3.94
C TRP A 134 -5.87 -5.45 -3.20
N GLU A 135 -6.15 -6.59 -2.60
CA GLU A 135 -7.25 -6.79 -1.67
C GLU A 135 -6.69 -7.20 -0.32
N LEU A 136 -7.16 -6.58 0.73
CA LEU A 136 -6.96 -7.03 2.09
C LEU A 136 -8.17 -7.88 2.46
N ARG A 137 -7.92 -9.14 2.81
CA ARG A 137 -8.94 -10.14 3.13
C ARG A 137 -8.74 -10.68 4.53
N ASP A 138 -9.83 -11.07 5.18
CA ASP A 138 -9.81 -11.95 6.35
C ASP A 138 -9.90 -13.43 5.89
N GLU A 139 -10.46 -14.34 6.69
CA GLU A 139 -10.58 -15.77 6.39
C GLU A 139 -11.26 -16.10 5.04
N GLY A 140 -11.94 -15.13 4.42
CA GLY A 140 -12.42 -15.29 3.04
C GLY A 140 -12.99 -14.02 2.41
N ASP A 141 -13.30 -13.00 3.20
CA ASP A 141 -14.03 -11.83 2.75
C ASP A 141 -13.10 -10.67 2.40
N LEU A 142 -13.45 -9.94 1.35
CA LEU A 142 -12.85 -8.65 1.07
C LEU A 142 -13.21 -7.65 2.19
N VAL A 143 -12.18 -7.09 2.82
CA VAL A 143 -12.26 -6.07 3.87
C VAL A 143 -11.94 -4.70 3.29
N MET A 144 -10.83 -4.62 2.54
CA MET A 144 -10.36 -3.38 1.91
C MET A 144 -9.77 -3.68 0.54
N SER A 145 -9.92 -2.77 -0.43
CA SER A 145 -9.16 -2.82 -1.68
C SER A 145 -8.32 -1.57 -1.84
N VAL A 146 -7.13 -1.74 -2.40
CA VAL A 146 -6.22 -0.65 -2.76
C VAL A 146 -5.95 -0.71 -4.25
N THR A 147 -6.07 0.42 -4.93
CA THR A 147 -5.72 0.55 -6.36
C THR A 147 -4.80 1.73 -6.59
N ILE A 148 -3.94 1.62 -7.60
CA ILE A 148 -3.05 2.67 -8.10
C ILE A 148 -3.31 2.83 -9.59
N ASP A 149 -3.36 4.08 -10.05
CA ASP A 149 -3.58 4.41 -11.45
C ASP A 149 -2.41 4.02 -12.37
N ASP A 150 -2.64 4.05 -13.68
CA ASP A 150 -1.60 3.70 -14.67
C ASP A 150 -0.40 4.65 -14.65
N GLN A 151 -0.61 5.88 -14.19
CA GLN A 151 0.48 6.85 -14.02
C GLN A 151 1.31 6.59 -12.75
N GLN A 152 0.87 5.70 -11.86
CA GLN A 152 1.49 5.40 -10.56
C GLN A 152 1.56 6.62 -9.63
N VAL A 153 0.66 7.58 -9.84
CA VAL A 153 0.63 8.86 -9.14
C VAL A 153 -0.50 8.90 -8.13
N ASN A 154 -1.67 8.38 -8.47
CA ASN A 154 -2.84 8.43 -7.60
C ASN A 154 -3.28 7.03 -7.23
N GLY A 155 -4.02 6.95 -6.14
CA GLY A 155 -4.57 5.69 -5.67
C GLY A 155 -5.91 5.88 -4.99
N MET A 156 -6.52 4.74 -4.68
CA MET A 156 -7.81 4.67 -4.01
C MET A 156 -7.76 3.57 -2.96
N ILE A 157 -8.32 3.87 -1.79
CA ILE A 157 -8.47 2.94 -0.68
C ILE A 157 -9.97 2.83 -0.43
N CYS A 158 -10.52 1.63 -0.61
CA CYS A 158 -11.94 1.37 -0.43
C CYS A 158 -12.15 0.38 0.72
N LEU A 159 -12.94 0.73 1.73
CA LEU A 159 -13.38 -0.19 2.77
C LEU A 159 -14.72 -0.81 2.38
N TRP A 160 -14.81 -2.14 2.43
CA TRP A 160 -15.98 -2.90 1.99
C TRP A 160 -16.85 -3.42 3.13
N LYS A 161 -16.33 -3.41 4.37
CA LYS A 161 -17.12 -3.71 5.57
C LYS A 161 -17.71 -2.43 6.16
N SER A 162 -19.02 -2.42 6.40
CA SER A 162 -19.74 -1.35 7.10
C SER A 162 -19.67 -1.52 8.61
N GLY A 163 -19.94 -0.45 9.37
CA GLY A 163 -20.04 -0.51 10.83
C GLY A 163 -18.72 -0.75 11.58
N LEU A 164 -17.59 -0.57 10.90
CA LEU A 164 -16.27 -0.64 11.53
C LEU A 164 -16.10 0.48 12.54
N ALA A 165 -15.53 0.17 13.70
CA ALA A 165 -15.17 1.17 14.70
C ALA A 165 -14.19 2.21 14.11
N PRO A 166 -14.25 3.50 14.50
CA PRO A 166 -13.39 4.55 13.93
C PRO A 166 -11.90 4.23 14.01
N GLU A 167 -11.45 3.61 15.10
CA GLU A 167 -10.06 3.23 15.33
C GLU A 167 -9.61 2.17 14.32
N LEU A 168 -10.48 1.21 14.03
CA LEU A 168 -10.23 0.16 13.06
C LEU A 168 -10.30 0.70 11.62
N GLN A 169 -11.18 1.67 11.34
CA GLN A 169 -11.17 2.34 10.04
C GLN A 169 -9.86 3.08 9.82
N GLU A 170 -9.38 3.85 10.81
CA GLU A 170 -8.09 4.54 10.73
C GLU A 170 -6.94 3.53 10.56
N GLU A 171 -6.99 2.41 11.30
CA GLU A 171 -6.02 1.33 11.16
C GLU A 171 -5.91 0.83 9.71
N LEU A 172 -7.06 0.47 9.12
CA LEU A 172 -7.14 -0.02 7.75
C LEU A 172 -6.70 1.03 6.75
N ILE A 173 -7.05 2.31 6.95
CA ILE A 173 -6.61 3.41 6.08
C ILE A 173 -5.08 3.56 6.14
N MET A 174 -4.46 3.53 7.33
CA MET A 174 -3.00 3.61 7.45
C MET A 174 -2.30 2.43 6.77
N VAL A 175 -2.87 1.22 6.92
CA VAL A 175 -2.40 0.02 6.23
C VAL A 175 -2.55 0.16 4.71
N GLY A 176 -3.66 0.72 4.21
CA GLY A 176 -3.87 1.02 2.80
C GLY A 176 -2.85 2.03 2.24
N ILE A 177 -2.59 3.12 2.97
CA ILE A 177 -1.55 4.11 2.63
C ILE A 177 -0.18 3.44 2.53
N SER A 178 0.14 2.57 3.51
CA SER A 178 1.41 1.85 3.51
C SER A 178 1.59 1.00 2.26
N LYS A 179 0.51 0.38 1.77
CA LYS A 179 0.57 -0.46 0.56
C LYS A 179 0.84 0.35 -0.70
N ILE A 180 0.21 1.52 -0.81
CA ILE A 180 0.46 2.44 -1.92
C ILE A 180 1.91 2.90 -1.91
N GLU A 181 2.41 3.35 -0.77
CA GLU A 181 3.78 3.86 -0.63
C GLU A 181 4.84 2.77 -0.82
N GLU A 182 4.57 1.55 -0.35
CA GLU A 182 5.42 0.37 -0.58
C GLU A 182 5.59 0.11 -2.08
N TYR A 183 4.49 0.08 -2.84
CA TYR A 183 4.54 -0.11 -4.29
C TYR A 183 5.30 1.02 -4.98
N ARG A 184 5.01 2.27 -4.62
CA ARG A 184 5.75 3.42 -5.18
C ARG A 184 7.24 3.35 -4.87
N ARG A 185 7.62 2.88 -3.68
CA ARG A 185 9.03 2.65 -3.31
C ARG A 185 9.66 1.58 -4.20
N LEU A 186 8.98 0.46 -4.40
CA LEU A 186 9.44 -0.61 -5.28
C LEU A 186 9.70 -0.10 -6.71
N ILE A 187 8.77 0.68 -7.27
CA ILE A 187 8.91 1.25 -8.61
C ILE A 187 10.05 2.28 -8.69
N ARG A 188 10.24 3.12 -7.67
CA ARG A 188 11.39 4.04 -7.61
C ARG A 188 12.71 3.27 -7.64
N ASN A 189 12.82 2.26 -6.78
CA ASN A 189 14.03 1.44 -6.68
C ASN A 189 14.31 0.67 -7.98
N SER A 190 13.27 0.17 -8.66
CA SER A 190 13.45 -0.50 -9.96
C SER A 190 13.93 0.46 -11.05
N LYS A 191 13.43 1.71 -11.06
CA LYS A 191 13.88 2.74 -12.02
C LYS A 191 15.34 3.13 -11.77
N VAL A 192 15.74 3.31 -10.51
CA VAL A 192 17.14 3.60 -10.14
C VAL A 192 18.06 2.44 -10.53
N ALA A 193 17.67 1.20 -10.24
CA ALA A 193 18.44 0.02 -10.60
C ALA A 193 18.59 -0.13 -12.12
N ALA A 194 17.52 0.15 -12.90
CA ALA A 194 17.57 0.13 -14.36
C ALA A 194 18.56 1.18 -14.91
N VAL A 195 18.52 2.42 -14.42
CA VAL A 195 19.48 3.47 -14.81
C VAL A 195 20.91 3.07 -14.45
N GLY A 196 21.13 2.52 -13.24
CA GLY A 196 22.43 2.02 -12.81
C GLY A 196 22.96 0.84 -13.65
N ALA A 197 22.08 -0.04 -14.11
CA ALA A 197 22.44 -1.12 -15.02
C ALA A 197 22.82 -0.58 -16.41
N VAL A 198 22.08 0.39 -16.95
CA VAL A 198 22.42 1.04 -18.23
C VAL A 198 23.74 1.79 -18.14
N SER A 199 24.04 2.46 -17.02
CA SER A 199 25.32 3.15 -16.84
C SER A 199 26.50 2.19 -16.68
N ASN A 200 26.30 1.04 -16.03
CA ASN A 200 27.34 0.02 -15.82
C ASN A 200 27.50 -0.96 -17.00
N ALA A 201 26.52 -1.00 -17.89
CA ALA A 201 26.52 -1.79 -19.12
C ALA A 201 26.48 -0.89 -20.36
N SER A 202 27.21 0.23 -20.34
CA SER A 202 27.36 1.15 -21.47
C SER A 202 27.90 0.48 -22.75
N TRP A 203 28.48 -0.72 -22.63
CA TRP A 203 28.97 -1.57 -23.73
C TRP A 203 27.91 -2.53 -24.32
N LEU A 204 26.69 -2.60 -23.74
CA LEU A 204 25.54 -3.37 -24.25
C LEU A 204 24.46 -2.48 -24.90
N ALA A 205 24.62 -1.16 -24.88
CA ALA A 205 23.73 -0.25 -25.58
C ALA A 205 24.12 -0.18 -27.07
N VAL A 206 23.54 -1.07 -27.87
CA VAL A 206 23.49 -1.00 -29.35
C VAL A 206 22.04 -0.96 -29.78
#